data_AF-A0A060CKN4-F1
#
_entry.id   AF-A0A060CKN4-F1
#
_cell.length_a   1.000
_cell.length_b   1.000
_cell.length_c   1.000
_cell.angle_alpha   90.00
_cell.angle_beta   90.00
_cell.angle_gamma   90.00
#
_symmetry.space_group_name_H-M   'P 1'
#
loop_
_entity.id
_entity.type
_entity.pdbx_description
1 polymer ?
#
loop_
_entity_poly.entity_id
_entity_poly.type
_entity_poly.pdbx_seq_one_letter_code
_entity_poly.pdbx_strand_id
1 'polypeptide(L)'
;MALPDMWIKLLKESKDEDWDLNKIVHTLTNRRYAERAIAYAESHDQALVGDKTLAFWLMDAEMYTNMSVLSPLTPVIDRGLALHKIIRLLTHSLGGEGYLNFEGNEFGHPEWLDFPNINNGDSYHYARRQFNLI
;
A
#
# COMPACT_ATOMS: atom_id res chain seq x y z
N MET A 1 11.90 -3.14 8.81
CA MET A 1 11.04 -3.86 7.85
C MET A 1 9.67 -4.28 8.43
N ALA A 2 9.35 -4.00 9.71
CA ALA A 2 8.10 -4.47 10.34
C ALA A 2 6.85 -3.62 10.03
N LEU A 3 7.01 -2.43 9.43
CA LEU A 3 5.89 -1.49 9.22
C LEU A 3 4.89 -1.98 8.16
N PRO A 4 5.32 -2.51 6.99
CA PRO A 4 4.38 -3.09 6.01
C PRO A 4 3.56 -4.24 6.58
N ASP A 5 4.20 -5.18 7.29
CA ASP A 5 3.51 -6.33 7.88
C ASP A 5 2.41 -5.91 8.86
N MET A 6 2.66 -4.85 9.64
CA MET A 6 1.64 -4.28 10.53
C MET A 6 0.44 -3.77 9.74
N TRP A 7 0.66 -2.98 8.68
CA TRP A 7 -0.44 -2.43 7.87
C TRP A 7 -1.24 -3.51 7.17
N ILE A 8 -0.57 -4.50 6.57
CA ILE A 8 -1.23 -5.65 5.92
C ILE A 8 -2.06 -6.42 6.95
N LYS A 9 -1.49 -6.68 8.13
CA LYS A 9 -2.20 -7.40 9.20
C LYS A 9 -3.47 -6.66 9.61
N LEU A 10 -3.39 -5.34 9.82
CA LEU A 10 -4.54 -4.50 10.16
C LEU A 10 -5.62 -4.55 9.06
N LEU A 11 -5.22 -4.42 7.79
CA LEU A 11 -6.16 -4.43 6.66
C LEU A 11 -6.78 -5.81 6.39
N LYS A 12 -6.07 -6.89 6.71
CA LYS A 12 -6.49 -8.27 6.46
C LYS A 12 -7.32 -8.86 7.59
N GLU A 13 -6.97 -8.56 8.84
CA GLU A 13 -7.46 -9.28 10.02
C GLU A 13 -8.32 -8.42 10.96
N SER A 14 -8.44 -7.12 10.74
CA SER A 14 -9.11 -6.21 11.68
C SER A 14 -10.04 -5.23 10.95
N LYS A 15 -11.19 -4.93 11.57
CA LYS A 15 -12.05 -3.83 11.13
C LYS A 15 -11.45 -2.51 11.63
N ASP A 16 -11.82 -1.41 10.97
CA ASP A 16 -11.29 -0.08 11.28
C ASP A 16 -11.55 0.34 12.73
N GLU A 17 -12.74 0.04 13.25
CA GLU A 17 -13.13 0.32 14.63
C GLU A 17 -12.30 -0.45 15.68
N ASP A 18 -11.66 -1.54 15.27
CA ASP A 18 -10.84 -2.40 16.15
C ASP A 18 -9.35 -2.03 16.10
N TRP A 19 -8.96 -0.99 15.35
CA TRP A 19 -7.56 -0.59 15.22
C TRP A 19 -7.03 0.04 16.52
N ASP A 20 -6.05 -0.62 17.13
CA ASP A 20 -5.33 -0.10 18.29
C ASP A 20 -4.30 0.95 17.87
N LEU A 21 -4.67 2.23 18.01
CA LEU A 21 -3.81 3.36 17.68
C LEU A 21 -2.52 3.40 18.52
N ASN A 22 -2.56 2.96 19.78
CA ASN A 22 -1.35 2.92 20.61
C ASN A 22 -0.36 1.90 20.07
N LYS A 23 -0.85 0.74 19.64
CA LYS A 23 -0.04 -0.29 19.01
C LYS A 23 0.56 0.20 17.69
N ILE A 24 -0.23 0.89 16.86
CA ILE A 24 0.25 1.50 15.60
C ILE A 24 1.39 2.48 15.88
N VAL A 25 1.17 3.45 16.79
CA VAL A 25 2.20 4.44 17.15
C VAL A 25 3.43 3.78 17.75
N HIS A 26 3.25 2.79 18.62
CA HIS A 26 4.35 2.02 19.20
C HIS A 26 5.17 1.33 18.12
N THR A 27 4.54 0.61 17.19
CA THR A 27 5.26 -0.06 16.09
C THR A 27 5.98 0.93 15.17
N LEU A 28 5.37 2.08 14.87
CA LEU A 28 6.00 3.14 14.06
C LEU A 28 7.24 3.75 14.75
N THR A 29 7.22 3.86 16.07
CA THR A 29 8.27 4.56 16.85
C THR A 29 9.26 3.63 17.55
N ASN A 30 9.00 2.32 17.58
CA ASN A 30 9.85 1.32 18.22
C ASN A 30 11.10 1.04 17.37
N ARG A 31 12.08 1.93 17.48
CA ARG A 31 13.38 1.85 16.83
C ARG A 31 14.50 2.17 17.80
N ARG A 32 15.72 1.70 17.49
CA ARG A 32 16.90 1.92 18.34
C ARG A 32 17.34 3.37 18.23
N TYR A 33 17.53 4.02 19.38
CA TYR A 33 18.05 5.38 19.43
C TYR A 33 19.43 5.46 18.77
N ALA A 34 19.66 6.54 18.01
CA ALA A 34 20.88 6.79 17.22
C ALA A 34 21.18 5.80 16.07
N GLU A 35 20.28 4.87 15.77
CA GLU A 35 20.35 4.03 14.56
C GLU A 35 19.28 4.50 13.57
N ARG A 36 19.72 5.08 12.45
CA ARG A 36 18.80 5.61 11.44
C ARG A 36 18.06 4.48 10.74
N ALA A 37 16.74 4.62 10.60
CA ALA A 37 15.88 3.69 9.88
C ALA A 37 15.20 4.34 8.67
N ILE A 38 15.04 3.57 7.60
CA ILE A 38 14.22 3.95 6.45
C ILE A 38 12.83 3.33 6.63
N ALA A 39 11.81 4.19 6.64
CA ALA A 39 10.42 3.80 6.76
C ALA A 39 9.75 3.72 5.38
N TYR A 40 8.84 2.77 5.23
CA TYR A 40 8.02 2.60 4.03
C TYR A 40 6.75 1.85 4.42
N ALA A 41 5.62 2.22 3.83
CA ALA A 41 4.31 1.68 4.19
C ALA A 41 4.05 0.31 3.53
N GLU A 42 4.63 0.09 2.37
CA GLU A 42 4.61 -1.15 1.59
C GLU A 42 5.90 -1.22 0.76
N SER A 43 6.31 -2.43 0.38
CA SER A 43 7.54 -2.67 -0.37
C SER A 43 7.27 -3.20 -1.78
N HIS A 44 8.33 -3.55 -2.48
CA HIS A 44 8.24 -4.21 -3.79
C HIS A 44 7.67 -5.62 -3.70
N ASP A 45 7.87 -6.33 -2.58
CA ASP A 45 7.35 -7.70 -2.41
C ASP A 45 5.81 -7.72 -2.41
N GLN A 46 5.17 -6.75 -1.71
CA GLN A 46 3.71 -6.61 -1.70
C GLN A 46 3.12 -6.23 -3.06
N ALA A 47 3.94 -5.70 -3.97
CA ALA A 47 3.51 -5.38 -5.31
C ALA A 47 3.57 -6.59 -6.25
N LEU A 48 4.20 -7.70 -5.86
CA LEU A 48 4.32 -8.88 -6.72
C LEU A 48 3.03 -9.69 -6.78
N VAL A 49 2.89 -10.48 -7.85
CA VAL A 49 1.82 -11.47 -7.98
C VAL A 49 1.77 -12.39 -6.77
N GLY A 50 0.57 -12.57 -6.22
CA GLY A 50 0.33 -13.38 -5.02
C GLY A 50 0.24 -12.60 -3.72
N ASP A 51 0.56 -11.30 -3.72
CA ASP A 51 0.24 -10.36 -2.65
C ASP A 51 -0.64 -9.20 -3.15
N LYS A 52 -1.02 -8.28 -2.27
CA LYS A 52 -1.83 -7.11 -2.58
C LYS A 52 -1.13 -5.83 -2.09
N THR A 53 -1.09 -4.82 -2.95
CA THR A 53 -0.69 -3.45 -2.57
C THR A 53 -1.66 -2.86 -1.55
N LEU A 54 -1.26 -1.80 -0.83
CA LEU A 54 -2.17 -1.10 0.09
C LEU A 54 -3.42 -0.60 -0.63
N ALA A 55 -3.25 -0.06 -1.85
CA ALA A 55 -4.38 0.37 -2.67
C ALA A 55 -5.34 -0.77 -2.98
N PHE A 56 -4.82 -1.96 -3.31
CA PHE A 56 -5.65 -3.13 -3.61
C PHE A 56 -6.32 -3.73 -2.36
N TRP A 57 -5.66 -3.71 -1.20
CA TRP A 57 -6.28 -4.05 0.08
C TRP A 57 -7.44 -3.12 0.44
N LEU A 58 -7.33 -1.83 0.10
CA LEU A 58 -8.29 -0.81 0.49
C LEU A 58 -9.51 -0.70 -0.44
N MET A 59 -9.32 -0.90 -1.74
CA MET A 59 -10.32 -0.60 -2.77
C MET A 59 -10.73 -1.81 -3.62
N ASP A 60 -9.89 -2.85 -3.68
CA ASP A 60 -10.11 -4.10 -4.42
C ASP A 60 -10.73 -3.85 -5.81
N ALA A 61 -11.79 -4.57 -6.18
CA ALA A 61 -12.41 -4.47 -7.50
C ALA A 61 -12.99 -3.07 -7.85
N GLU A 62 -13.36 -2.25 -6.86
CA GLU A 62 -13.94 -0.93 -7.12
C GLU A 62 -12.93 0.03 -7.76
N MET A 63 -11.62 -0.22 -7.60
CA MET A 63 -10.60 0.61 -8.22
C MET A 63 -10.67 0.63 -9.75
N TYR A 64 -11.23 -0.42 -10.37
CA TYR A 64 -11.35 -0.52 -11.82
C TYR A 64 -12.55 0.25 -12.39
N THR A 65 -13.50 0.65 -11.56
CA THR A 65 -14.79 1.21 -12.01
C THR A 65 -15.11 2.58 -11.41
N ASN A 66 -14.60 2.87 -10.21
CA ASN A 66 -14.96 4.06 -9.44
C ASN A 66 -13.78 5.01 -9.17
N MET A 67 -12.65 4.87 -9.87
CA MET A 67 -11.53 5.81 -9.83
C MET A 67 -11.69 7.03 -10.77
N SER A 68 -12.71 7.02 -11.64
CA SER A 68 -13.04 8.17 -12.47
C SER A 68 -13.77 9.23 -11.67
N VAL A 69 -13.40 10.50 -11.83
CA VAL A 69 -14.13 11.65 -11.25
C VAL A 69 -15.55 11.83 -11.83
N LEU A 70 -15.87 11.11 -12.91
CA LEU A 70 -17.20 11.08 -13.51
C LEU A 70 -18.07 9.93 -12.96
N SER A 71 -17.46 8.96 -12.31
CA SER A 71 -18.17 7.87 -11.63
C SER A 71 -18.60 8.32 -10.23
N PRO A 72 -19.62 7.68 -9.62
CA PRO A 72 -19.95 7.94 -8.23
C PRO A 72 -18.76 7.65 -7.31
N LEU A 73 -18.47 8.60 -6.40
CA LEU A 73 -17.53 8.38 -5.31
C LEU A 73 -18.20 7.48 -4.27
N THR A 74 -17.88 6.18 -4.31
CA THR A 74 -18.42 5.21 -3.37
C THR A 74 -17.76 5.36 -2.01
N PRO A 75 -18.42 4.93 -0.92
CA PRO A 75 -17.80 4.91 0.40
C PRO A 75 -16.51 4.08 0.46
N VAL A 76 -16.37 3.04 -0.38
CA VAL A 76 -15.16 2.20 -0.46
C VAL A 76 -14.01 2.99 -1.08
N ILE A 77 -14.23 3.67 -2.20
CA ILE A 77 -13.19 4.50 -2.83
C ILE A 77 -12.82 5.70 -1.94
N ASP A 78 -13.80 6.38 -1.35
CA ASP A 78 -13.55 7.51 -0.45
C ASP A 78 -12.67 7.09 0.74
N ARG A 79 -13.06 6.00 1.41
CA ARG A 79 -12.27 5.39 2.49
C ARG A 79 -10.88 4.99 2.01
N GLY A 80 -10.78 4.32 0.87
CA GLY A 80 -9.52 3.82 0.33
C GLY A 80 -8.53 4.94 0.02
N LEU A 81 -8.99 6.01 -0.64
CA LEU A 81 -8.19 7.20 -0.90
C LEU A 81 -7.74 7.87 0.40
N ALA A 82 -8.63 8.03 1.38
CA ALA A 82 -8.31 8.64 2.67
C ALA A 82 -7.25 7.83 3.44
N LEU A 83 -7.47 6.53 3.62
CA LEU A 83 -6.55 5.66 4.37
C LEU A 83 -5.22 5.48 3.65
N HIS A 84 -5.20 5.39 2.31
CA HIS A 84 -3.96 5.31 1.55
C HIS A 84 -3.06 6.54 1.78
N LYS A 85 -3.65 7.73 1.96
CA LYS A 85 -2.91 8.95 2.33
C LYS A 85 -2.47 8.92 3.80
N ILE A 86 -3.36 8.55 4.72
CA ILE A 86 -3.07 8.54 6.17
C ILE A 86 -1.97 7.53 6.50
N ILE A 87 -2.05 6.30 5.99
CA ILE A 87 -1.07 5.24 6.24
C ILE A 87 0.34 5.68 5.81
N ARG A 88 0.47 6.25 4.60
CA ARG A 88 1.74 6.77 4.10
C ARG A 88 2.23 7.96 4.91
N LEU A 89 1.36 8.90 5.26
CA LEU A 89 1.72 10.06 6.07
C LEU A 89 2.22 9.67 7.46
N LEU A 90 1.52 8.75 8.15
CA LEU A 90 1.94 8.26 9.48
C LEU A 90 3.27 7.52 9.38
N THR A 91 3.45 6.69 8.36
CA THR A 91 4.70 5.98 8.14
C THR A 91 5.85 6.93 7.85
N HIS A 92 5.62 7.97 7.03
CA HIS A 92 6.61 8.98 6.68
C HIS A 92 6.97 9.89 7.87
N SER A 93 6.01 10.24 8.71
CA SER A 93 6.20 11.21 9.80
C SER A 93 6.73 10.57 11.09
N LEU A 94 6.33 9.33 11.39
CA LEU A 94 6.68 8.66 12.64
C LEU A 94 7.70 7.52 12.46
N GLY A 95 7.78 6.92 11.26
CA GLY A 95 8.43 5.63 11.06
C GLY A 95 9.96 5.60 11.06
N GLY A 96 10.64 6.72 10.81
CA GLY A 96 12.10 6.70 10.66
C GLY A 96 12.74 8.05 10.33
N GLU A 97 14.02 8.00 9.96
CA GLU A 97 14.85 9.15 9.57
C GLU A 97 14.94 9.33 8.04
N GLY A 98 14.31 8.45 7.29
CA GLY A 98 14.13 8.56 5.85
C GLY A 98 12.90 7.79 5.40
N TYR A 99 12.40 8.12 4.20
CA TYR A 99 11.22 7.50 3.62
C TYR A 99 11.56 6.84 2.28
N LEU A 100 10.98 5.67 2.04
CA LEU A 100 11.08 4.94 0.79
C LEU A 100 9.69 4.68 0.22
N ASN A 101 9.58 4.74 -1.10
CA ASN A 101 8.38 4.40 -1.85
C ASN A 101 8.77 3.58 -3.07
N PHE A 102 8.11 2.45 -3.28
CA PHE A 102 8.28 1.66 -4.50
C PHE A 102 7.44 2.26 -5.64
N GLU A 103 8.05 2.39 -6.82
CA GLU A 103 7.47 3.01 -8.00
C GLU A 103 6.05 2.48 -8.31
N GLY A 104 5.08 3.38 -8.44
CA GLY A 104 3.66 3.09 -8.63
C GLY A 104 2.82 3.26 -7.36
N ASN A 105 3.38 2.93 -6.19
CA ASN A 105 2.63 2.95 -4.94
C ASN A 105 2.31 4.38 -4.48
N GLU A 106 3.03 5.38 -4.98
CA GLU A 106 2.78 6.79 -4.68
C GLU A 106 1.39 7.28 -5.14
N PHE A 107 0.83 6.68 -6.19
CA PHE A 107 -0.51 6.98 -6.69
C PHE A 107 -1.50 5.82 -6.51
N GLY A 108 -1.11 4.76 -5.80
CA GLY A 108 -1.94 3.58 -5.61
C GLY A 108 -2.15 2.81 -6.91
N HIS A 109 -1.05 2.50 -7.61
CA HIS A 109 -1.07 1.74 -8.86
C HIS A 109 -1.93 0.46 -8.72
N PRO A 110 -2.86 0.21 -9.67
CA PRO A 110 -3.76 -0.94 -9.62
C PRO A 110 -3.03 -2.25 -9.96
N GLU A 111 -3.73 -3.37 -9.92
CA GLU A 111 -3.19 -4.69 -10.28
C GLU A 111 -1.96 -5.08 -9.42
N TRP A 112 -1.02 -5.82 -10.03
CA TRP A 112 0.22 -6.30 -9.42
C TRP A 112 1.35 -6.29 -10.47
N LEU A 113 2.58 -6.50 -10.02
CA LEU A 113 3.78 -6.70 -10.80
C LEU A 113 4.00 -8.21 -10.97
N ASP A 114 4.14 -8.67 -12.21
CA ASP A 114 4.51 -10.06 -12.50
C ASP A 114 5.54 -10.06 -13.63
N PHE A 115 6.63 -10.80 -13.42
CA PHE A 115 7.70 -10.91 -14.41
C PHE A 115 7.45 -12.09 -15.36
N PRO A 116 7.90 -12.02 -16.61
CA PRO A 116 7.80 -13.14 -17.56
C PRO A 116 8.35 -14.43 -16.95
N ASN A 117 7.49 -15.46 -16.90
CA ASN A 117 7.87 -16.77 -16.42
C ASN A 117 6.99 -17.87 -17.05
N ILE A 118 7.35 -19.13 -16.85
CA ILE A 118 6.64 -20.27 -17.44
C ILE A 118 5.16 -20.35 -17.04
N ASN A 119 4.79 -19.88 -15.84
CA ASN A 119 3.41 -19.95 -15.35
C ASN A 119 2.49 -18.89 -15.98
N ASN A 120 3.06 -17.80 -16.51
CA ASN A 120 2.31 -16.75 -17.21
C ASN A 120 2.57 -16.72 -18.72
N GLY A 121 3.26 -17.72 -19.26
CA GLY A 121 3.57 -17.83 -20.69
C GLY A 121 4.54 -16.75 -21.18
N ASP A 122 5.56 -16.42 -20.38
CA ASP A 122 6.55 -15.37 -20.64
C ASP A 122 5.90 -14.00 -20.93
N SER A 123 4.80 -13.70 -20.24
CA SER A 123 4.03 -12.48 -20.44
C SER A 123 4.71 -11.27 -19.80
N TYR A 124 4.78 -10.18 -20.56
CA TYR A 124 5.20 -8.86 -20.08
C TYR A 124 4.01 -7.97 -19.67
N HIS A 125 2.78 -8.49 -19.72
CA HIS A 125 1.58 -7.69 -19.51
C HIS A 125 1.54 -6.98 -18.15
N TYR A 126 2.02 -7.62 -17.08
CA TYR A 126 2.10 -7.05 -15.74
C TYR A 126 3.52 -6.56 -15.37
N ALA A 127 4.51 -6.74 -16.25
CA ALA A 127 5.87 -6.23 -16.08
C ALA A 127 5.99 -4.76 -16.53
N ARG A 128 5.07 -3.90 -16.05
CA ARG A 128 4.93 -2.50 -16.48
C ARG A 128 4.44 -1.59 -15.36
N ARG A 129 4.49 -0.28 -15.64
CA ARG A 129 3.84 0.77 -14.85
C ARG A 129 2.88 1.59 -15.69
N GLN A 130 1.66 1.78 -15.18
CA GLN A 130 0.57 2.52 -15.84
C GLN A 130 0.62 4.01 -15.49
N PHE A 131 1.72 4.69 -15.82
CA PHE A 131 1.90 6.11 -15.49
C PHE A 131 0.90 7.05 -16.15
N ASN A 132 0.22 6.59 -17.20
CA ASN A 132 -0.87 7.30 -17.84
C ASN A 132 -2.12 7.47 -16.96
N LEU A 133 -2.15 6.87 -15.76
CA LEU A 133 -3.24 7.01 -14.79
C LEU A 133 -3.11 8.26 -13.89
N ILE A 134 -1.96 8.94 -13.92
CA ILE A 134 -1.71 10.20 -13.20
C ILE A 134 -2.16 11.37 -14.07
#